data_AF-A0AAX0B8P6-F1
#
_entry.id   AF-A0AAX0B8P6-F1
#
_cell.length_a   1.000
_cell.length_b   1.000
_cell.length_c   1.000
_cell.angle_alpha   90.00
_cell.angle_beta   90.00
_cell.angle_gamma   90.00
#
_symmetry.space_group_name_H-M   'P 1'
#
loop_
_entity.id
_entity.type
_entity.pdbx_description
1 polymer ?
#
loop_
_entity_poly.entity_id
_entity_poly.type
_entity_poly.pdbx_seq_one_letter_code
_entity_poly.pdbx_strand_id
1 'polypeptide(L)'
;MAQNHICELCSRNVSSITKHHLIPLEKGGEKFKTLSLCSTCHRQIHALFTNRELAAHYRSLESLKKDIKIIKFLKFIENIPGDSYLDIKKSRHVRKSC
;
A
#
# COMPACT_ATOMS: atom_id res chain seq x y z
N MET A 1 8.60 -18.15 -16.47
CA MET A 1 8.75 -16.71 -16.75
C MET A 1 8.61 -15.98 -15.42
N ALA A 2 9.71 -15.62 -14.75
CA ALA A 2 9.63 -14.83 -13.52
C ALA A 2 9.26 -13.40 -13.91
N GLN A 3 8.01 -13.00 -13.70
CA GLN A 3 7.53 -11.67 -14.02
C GLN A 3 8.08 -10.70 -12.97
N ASN A 4 9.18 -10.02 -13.29
CA ASN A 4 9.79 -9.01 -12.43
C ASN A 4 8.98 -7.71 -12.50
N HIS A 5 8.02 -7.55 -11.58
CA HIS A 5 7.23 -6.34 -11.46
C HIS A 5 7.80 -5.41 -10.38
N ILE A 6 7.84 -4.11 -10.67
CA ILE A 6 8.33 -3.11 -9.72
C ILE A 6 7.14 -2.51 -8.98
N CYS A 7 7.17 -2.57 -7.65
CA CYS A 7 6.15 -1.95 -6.80
C CYS A 7 6.38 -0.44 -6.69
N GLU A 8 5.38 0.40 -6.97
CA GLU A 8 5.53 1.86 -6.96
C GLU A 8 5.75 2.47 -5.56
N LEU A 9 5.32 1.75 -4.51
CA LEU A 9 5.48 2.19 -3.14
C LEU A 9 6.88 1.88 -2.60
N CYS A 10 7.28 0.61 -2.67
CA CYS A 10 8.55 0.15 -2.11
C CYS A 10 9.71 0.05 -3.10
N SER A 11 9.47 0.35 -4.38
CA SER A 11 10.47 0.30 -5.47
C SER A 11 11.21 -1.03 -5.62
N ARG A 12 10.66 -2.12 -5.09
CA ARG A 12 11.27 -3.46 -5.13
C ARG A 12 10.70 -4.31 -6.24
N ASN A 13 11.52 -5.26 -6.68
CA ASN A 13 11.13 -6.26 -7.66
C ASN A 13 10.38 -7.41 -6.98
N VAL A 14 9.19 -7.71 -7.48
CA VAL A 14 8.28 -8.71 -6.94
C VAL A 14 7.72 -9.55 -8.08
N SER A 15 7.44 -10.82 -7.80
CA SER A 15 6.88 -11.71 -8.82
C SER A 15 5.39 -11.43 -9.12
N SER A 16 4.72 -10.59 -8.31
CA SER A 16 3.29 -10.27 -8.44
C SER A 16 2.97 -8.87 -7.92
N ILE A 17 2.28 -8.08 -8.75
CA ILE A 17 1.70 -6.79 -8.37
C ILE A 17 0.18 -6.84 -8.39
N THR A 18 -0.42 -6.17 -7.43
CA THR A 18 -1.86 -5.95 -7.30
C THR A 18 -2.18 -4.48 -7.50
N LYS A 19 -3.26 -4.21 -8.24
CA LYS A 19 -3.79 -2.86 -8.43
C LYS A 19 -4.57 -2.46 -7.18
N HIS A 20 -4.08 -1.44 -6.48
CA HIS A 20 -4.78 -0.87 -5.34
C HIS A 20 -5.54 0.39 -5.77
N HIS A 21 -6.85 0.38 -5.54
CA HIS A 21 -7.72 1.53 -5.76
C HIS A 21 -7.82 2.33 -4.46
N LEU A 22 -7.23 3.52 -4.46
CA LEU A 22 -7.24 4.43 -3.29
C LEU A 22 -8.66 4.94 -2.95
N ILE A 23 -9.54 4.99 -3.95
CA ILE A 23 -10.94 5.37 -3.79
C ILE A 23 -11.81 4.32 -4.50
N PRO A 24 -12.84 3.77 -3.84
CA PRO A 24 -13.76 2.85 -4.49
C PRO A 24 -14.47 3.53 -5.67
N LEU A 25 -14.65 2.78 -6.77
CA LEU A 25 -15.23 3.29 -8.03
C LEU A 25 -16.56 4.03 -7.81
N GLU A 26 -17.37 3.54 -6.87
CA GLU A 26 -18.69 4.07 -6.50
C GLU A 26 -18.67 5.52 -5.99
N LYS A 27 -17.51 6.06 -5.57
CA LYS A 27 -17.36 7.46 -5.10
C LYS A 27 -16.59 8.36 -6.09
N GLY A 28 -16.56 8.00 -7.37
CA GLY A 28 -15.84 8.76 -8.40
C GLY A 28 -14.37 8.33 -8.54
N GLY A 29 -14.08 7.06 -8.26
CA GLY A 29 -12.74 6.45 -8.32
C GLY A 29 -12.06 6.51 -9.71
N GLU A 30 -12.81 6.73 -10.79
CA GLU A 30 -12.30 6.81 -12.17
C GLU A 30 -11.22 7.87 -12.39
N LYS A 31 -11.20 8.94 -11.58
CA LYS A 31 -10.17 10.00 -11.66
C LYS A 31 -8.96 9.76 -10.75
N PHE A 32 -8.96 8.69 -9.93
CA PHE A 32 -7.93 8.46 -8.93
C PHE A 32 -6.92 7.41 -9.40
N LYS A 33 -5.64 7.76 -9.28
CA LYS A 33 -4.50 6.99 -9.78
C LYS A 33 -4.48 5.59 -9.17
N THR A 34 -4.68 4.56 -10.00
CA THR A 34 -4.48 3.16 -9.60
C THR A 34 -3.01 2.91 -9.31
N LEU A 35 -2.69 2.35 -8.14
CA LEU A 35 -1.30 2.09 -7.74
C LEU A 35 -0.95 0.62 -7.95
N SER A 36 0.22 0.37 -8.53
CA SER A 36 0.78 -0.98 -8.69
C SER A 36 1.59 -1.35 -7.45
N LEU A 37 0.96 -2.11 -6.55
CA LEU A 37 1.53 -2.47 -5.26
C LEU A 37 1.70 -3.97 -5.11
N CYS A 38 2.80 -4.42 -4.51
CA CYS A 38 2.91 -5.83 -4.12
C CYS A 38 1.90 -6.18 -3.01
N SER A 39 1.55 -7.46 -2.90
CA SER A 39 0.58 -7.96 -1.91
C SER A 39 0.90 -7.51 -0.48
N THR A 40 2.19 -7.44 -0.14
CA THR A 40 2.70 -6.98 1.15
C THR A 40 2.43 -5.49 1.36
N CYS A 41 2.81 -4.63 0.41
CA CYS A 41 2.52 -3.20 0.49
C CYS A 41 1.01 -2.92 0.53
N HIS A 42 0.24 -3.68 -0.25
CA HIS A 42 -1.22 -3.56 -0.26
C HIS A 42 -1.83 -3.87 1.11
N ARG A 43 -1.43 -4.99 1.73
CA ARG A 43 -1.83 -5.34 3.11
C ARG A 43 -1.38 -4.28 4.12
N GLN A 44 -0.18 -3.73 3.96
CA GLN A 44 0.34 -2.69 4.87
C GLN A 44 -0.53 -1.44 4.85
N ILE A 45 -0.93 -0.97 3.68
CA ILE A 45 -1.78 0.22 3.56
C ILE A 45 -3.08 0.02 4.35
N HIS A 46 -3.76 -1.11 4.14
CA HIS A 46 -4.98 -1.45 4.88
C HIS A 46 -4.74 -1.77 6.37
N ALA A 47 -3.52 -2.10 6.75
CA ALA A 47 -3.14 -2.30 8.15
C ALA A 47 -2.88 -0.97 8.87
N LEU A 48 -2.45 0.07 8.15
CA LEU A 48 -2.11 1.38 8.70
C LEU A 48 -3.28 2.37 8.65
N PHE A 49 -4.06 2.33 7.56
CA PHE A 49 -5.10 3.30 7.26
C PHE A 49 -6.42 2.60 6.94
N THR A 50 -7.52 3.23 7.33
CA THR A 50 -8.85 2.82 6.92
C THR A 50 -9.20 3.33 5.52
N ASN A 51 -10.17 2.70 4.85
CA ASN A 51 -10.66 3.18 3.55
C ASN A 51 -11.15 4.64 3.62
N ARG A 52 -11.69 5.07 4.76
CA ARG A 52 -12.12 6.46 4.99
C ARG A 52 -10.93 7.42 4.99
N GLU A 53 -9.84 7.08 5.69
CA GLU A 53 -8.63 7.90 5.71
C GLU A 53 -7.95 7.95 4.34
N LEU A 54 -7.89 6.82 3.63
CA LEU A 54 -7.34 6.78 2.28
C LEU A 54 -8.12 7.69 1.33
N ALA A 55 -9.46 7.60 1.37
CA ALA A 55 -10.32 8.45 0.57
C ALA A 55 -10.34 9.92 1.01
N ALA A 56 -9.98 10.24 2.26
CA ALA A 56 -10.03 11.60 2.81
C ALA A 56 -8.69 12.35 2.70
N HIS A 57 -7.57 11.69 3.01
CA HIS A 57 -6.26 12.31 3.16
C HIS A 57 -5.20 11.75 2.21
N TYR A 58 -5.32 10.50 1.78
CA TYR A 58 -4.30 9.82 0.97
C TYR A 58 -4.81 9.46 -0.43
N ARG A 59 -5.32 10.45 -1.14
CA ARG A 59 -5.87 10.30 -2.50
C ARG A 59 -4.81 10.08 -3.60
N SER A 60 -3.53 10.23 -3.26
CA SER A 60 -2.40 10.13 -4.17
C SER A 60 -1.21 9.42 -3.52
N LEU A 61 -0.41 8.70 -4.33
CA LEU A 61 0.80 8.01 -3.86
C LEU A 61 1.78 8.96 -3.17
N GLU A 62 1.91 10.20 -3.64
CA GLU A 62 2.79 11.19 -3.04
C GLU A 62 2.38 11.56 -1.60
N SER A 63 1.08 11.70 -1.36
CA SER A 63 0.56 11.96 0.00
C SER A 63 0.85 10.77 0.92
N LEU A 64 0.73 9.56 0.37
CA LEU A 64 1.00 8.32 1.09
C LEU A 64 2.50 8.17 1.41
N LYS A 65 3.39 8.51 0.47
CA LYS A 65 4.85 8.53 0.67
C LYS A 65 5.33 9.62 1.63
N LYS A 66 4.58 10.72 1.79
CA LYS A 66 4.89 11.79 2.76
C LYS A 66 4.56 11.40 4.21
N ASP A 67 3.77 10.35 4.43
CA ASP A 67 3.39 9.94 5.78
C ASP A 67 4.52 9.23 6.52
N ILE A 68 4.75 9.60 7.78
CA ILE A 68 5.81 9.05 8.63
C ILE A 68 5.64 7.54 8.83
N LYS A 69 4.41 7.02 8.93
CA LYS A 69 4.15 5.57 9.10
C LYS A 69 4.60 4.79 7.87
N ILE A 70 4.36 5.34 6.68
CA ILE A 70 4.79 4.74 5.42
C ILE A 70 6.30 4.85 5.27
N ILE A 71 6.91 6.00 5.56
CA ILE A 71 8.37 6.17 5.49
C ILE A 71 9.08 5.14 6.38
N LYS A 72 8.60 4.93 7.61
CA LYS A 72 9.15 3.90 8.52
C LYS A 72 9.01 2.49 7.93
N PHE A 73 7.86 2.20 7.34
CA PHE A 73 7.64 0.92 6.66
C PHE A 73 8.57 0.73 5.46
N LEU A 74 8.76 1.78 4.65
CA LEU A 74 9.65 1.75 3.49
C LEU A 74 11.10 1.43 3.88
N LYS A 75 11.61 2.07 4.95
CA LYS A 75 12.95 1.78 5.49
C LYS A 75 13.09 0.35 6.01
N PHE A 76 12.05 -0.15 6.68
CA PHE A 76 12.05 -1.53 7.17
C PHE A 76 12.10 -2.52 5.99
N ILE A 77 11.30 -2.25 4.97
CA ILE A 77 11.07 -3.22 3.91
C ILE A 77 12.13 -3.18 2.80
N GLU A 78 12.88 -2.08 2.70
CA GLU A 78 14.12 -1.96 1.91
C GLU A 78 15.09 -3.11 2.17
N ASN A 79 15.21 -3.55 3.42
CA ASN A 79 16.15 -4.59 3.85
C ASN A 79 15.62 -6.02 3.62
N ILE A 80 14.44 -6.17 3.00
CA ILE A 80 13.74 -7.44 2.87
C ILE A 80 13.55 -7.79 1.38
N PRO A 81 13.84 -9.04 0.96
CA PRO A 81 13.61 -9.48 -0.41
C PRO A 81 12.13 -9.32 -0.80
N GLY A 82 11.87 -8.92 -2.04
CA GLY A 82 10.50 -8.63 -2.52
C GLY A 82 9.54 -9.83 -2.47
N ASP A 83 10.07 -11.05 -2.54
CA ASP A 83 9.31 -12.29 -2.51
C ASP A 83 9.07 -12.83 -1.08
N SER A 84 9.73 -12.25 -0.08
CA SER A 84 9.59 -12.72 1.31
C SER A 84 8.18 -12.47 1.85
N TYR A 85 7.57 -13.54 2.38
CA TYR A 85 6.30 -13.45 3.08
C TYR A 85 6.49 -12.68 4.40
N LEU A 86 5.79 -11.55 4.53
CA LEU A 86 5.76 -10.77 5.78
C LEU A 86 4.37 -10.84 6.40
N ASP A 87 4.32 -11.29 7.67
CA ASP A 87 3.11 -11.20 8.47
C ASP A 87 2.85 -9.74 8.86
N ILE A 88 1.88 -9.13 8.20
CA ILE A 88 1.47 -7.75 8.47
C ILE A 88 0.30 -7.78 9.44
N LYS A 89 0.55 -7.34 10.68
CA LYS A 89 -0.48 -7.15 11.68
C LYS A 89 -1.16 -5.79 11.52
N LYS A 90 -2.49 -5.79 11.41
CA LYS A 90 -3.31 -4.56 11.44
C LYS A 90 -3.00 -3.72 12.67
N SER A 91 -2.81 -2.41 12.49
CA SER A 91 -2.59 -1.47 13.59
C SER A 91 -3.80 -1.45 14.53
N ARG A 92 -3.56 -1.18 15.82
CA ARG A 92 -4.61 -1.00 16.84
C ARG A 92 -5.64 0.05 16.41
N HIS A 93 -5.20 1.08 15.69
CA HIS A 93 -6.07 2.13 15.16
C HIS A 93 -7.11 1.57 14.18
N VAL A 94 -6.67 0.76 13.21
CA VAL A 94 -7.57 0.14 12.22
C VAL A 94 -8.45 -0.93 12.88
N ARG A 95 -7.92 -1.71 13.82
CA ARG A 95 -8.70 -2.75 14.54
C ARG A 95 -9.86 -2.19 15.35
N LYS A 96 -9.76 -0.94 15.83
CA LYS A 96 -10.81 -0.27 16.61
C LYS A 96 -11.91 0.38 15.75
N SER A 97 -11.71 0.48 14.42
CA SER A 97 -12.68 1.04 13.48
C SER A 97 -13.59 -0.02 12.84
N CYS A 98 -13.55 -1.26 13.32
CA CYS A 98 -14.51 -2.32 12.98
C CYS A 98 -15.71 -2.27 13.92
#